data_AF-A0A3R7TCF4-F1
#
_entry.id   AF-A0A3R7TCF4-F1
#
_cell.length_a   1.000
_cell.length_b   1.000
_cell.length_c   1.000
_cell.angle_alpha   90.00
_cell.angle_beta   90.00
_cell.angle_gamma   90.00
#
_symmetry.space_group_name_H-M   'P 1'
#
loop_
_entity.id
_entity.type
_entity.pdbx_description
1 polymer ?
#
loop_
_entity_poly.entity_id
_entity_poly.type
_entity_poly.pdbx_seq_one_letter_code
_entity_poly.pdbx_strand_id
1 'polypeptide(L)'
;MICKKNCYIVIMLSIFDLMKNFSFFLVLLLNISCQNTYKKEYMPLLTIKKEIFGKTKENTTIHKFVMTNMNGMEVSVINFGGIITSLKSRDSKGNYEDIVLGFNNLSQYEDESPYFG
;
A
#
# COMPACT_ATOMS: atom_id res chain seq x y z
N MET A 1 75.79 -3.73 -23.54
CA MET A 1 75.35 -2.97 -22.35
C MET A 1 73.82 -2.85 -22.32
N ILE A 2 73.12 -3.99 -22.44
CA ILE A 2 71.67 -4.09 -22.75
C ILE A 2 70.85 -4.44 -21.48
N CYS A 3 71.47 -4.45 -20.30
CA CYS A 3 70.86 -4.96 -19.06
C CYS A 3 70.38 -3.88 -18.06
N LYS A 4 70.22 -2.61 -18.46
CA LYS A 4 69.69 -1.55 -17.57
C LYS A 4 68.40 -0.86 -18.05
N LYS A 5 68.15 -0.79 -19.36
CA LYS A 5 66.95 -0.13 -19.92
C LYS A 5 65.69 -1.00 -19.90
N ASN A 6 65.81 -2.33 -19.95
CA ASN A 6 64.65 -3.25 -19.87
C ASN A 6 64.13 -3.49 -18.44
N CYS A 7 64.90 -3.18 -17.39
CA CYS A 7 64.45 -3.35 -16.01
C CYS A 7 63.51 -2.20 -15.58
N TYR A 8 63.82 -0.97 -15.97
CA TYR A 8 63.01 0.22 -15.64
C TYR A 8 61.61 0.21 -16.27
N ILE A 9 61.47 -0.30 -17.49
CA ILE A 9 60.17 -0.41 -18.20
C ILE A 9 59.27 -1.48 -17.56
N VAL A 10 59.84 -2.61 -17.14
CA VAL A 10 59.08 -3.69 -16.47
C VAL A 10 58.65 -3.27 -15.06
N ILE A 11 59.48 -2.50 -14.35
CA ILE A 11 59.14 -1.92 -13.03
C ILE A 11 58.08 -0.81 -13.16
N MET A 12 58.15 0.03 -14.21
CA MET A 12 57.13 1.07 -14.45
C MET A 12 55.77 0.49 -14.87
N LEU A 13 55.75 -0.59 -15.66
CA LEU A 13 54.51 -1.29 -16.03
C LEU A 13 53.86 -2.00 -14.83
N SER A 14 54.64 -2.64 -13.95
CA SER A 14 54.10 -3.29 -12.75
C SER A 14 53.56 -2.30 -11.71
N ILE A 15 54.18 -1.13 -11.57
CA ILE A 15 53.70 -0.05 -10.69
C ILE A 15 52.43 0.60 -11.27
N PHE A 16 52.34 0.76 -12.60
CA PHE A 16 51.16 1.31 -13.25
C PHE A 16 49.93 0.38 -13.11
N ASP A 17 50.13 -0.94 -13.19
CA ASP A 17 49.08 -1.93 -12.91
C ASP A 17 48.72 -1.99 -11.41
N LEU A 18 49.68 -1.75 -10.51
CA LEU A 18 49.45 -1.65 -9.06
C LEU A 18 48.61 -0.41 -8.67
N MET A 19 48.81 0.73 -9.35
CA MET A 19 48.06 1.97 -9.11
C MET A 19 46.66 1.96 -9.72
N LYS A 20 46.44 1.26 -10.84
CA LYS A 20 45.11 1.08 -11.45
C LYS A 20 44.18 0.22 -10.59
N ASN A 21 44.72 -0.84 -9.97
CA ASN A 21 43.96 -1.70 -9.07
C ASN A 21 43.51 -0.98 -7.79
N PHE A 22 44.30 -0.02 -7.29
CA PHE A 22 43.94 0.75 -6.10
C PHE A 22 42.79 1.74 -6.34
N SER A 23 42.75 2.35 -7.53
CA SER A 23 41.65 3.24 -7.95
C SER A 23 40.33 2.48 -8.16
N PHE A 24 40.39 1.26 -8.70
CA PHE A 24 39.20 0.43 -8.91
C PHE A 24 38.60 -0.09 -7.59
N PHE A 25 39.45 -0.35 -6.58
CA PHE A 25 39.02 -0.79 -5.25
C PHE A 25 38.33 0.32 -4.43
N LEU A 26 38.67 1.60 -4.69
CA LEU A 26 38.05 2.75 -4.03
C LEU A 26 36.63 3.05 -4.55
N VAL A 27 36.37 2.79 -5.84
CA VAL A 27 35.05 2.98 -6.48
C VAL A 27 34.05 1.89 -6.03
N LEU A 28 34.53 0.69 -5.69
CA LEU A 28 33.70 -0.41 -5.21
C LEU A 28 33.14 -0.15 -3.79
N LEU A 29 33.86 0.60 -2.95
CA LEU A 29 33.43 0.93 -1.58
C LEU A 29 32.37 2.03 -1.50
N LEU A 30 32.24 2.88 -2.53
CA LEU A 30 31.26 3.98 -2.57
C LEU A 30 29.86 3.54 -3.05
N ASN A 31 29.73 2.30 -3.57
CA ASN A 31 28.43 1.75 -4.00
C ASN A 31 27.69 0.99 -2.89
N ILE A 32 28.24 0.95 -1.66
CA ILE A 32 27.55 0.44 -0.46
C ILE A 32 26.81 1.57 0.27
N SER A 33 26.34 2.60 -0.45
CA SER A 33 25.16 3.32 0.04
C SER A 33 23.97 2.42 -0.19
N CYS A 34 23.80 1.47 0.72
CA CYS A 34 22.61 0.65 0.87
C CYS A 34 21.41 1.59 0.73
N GLN A 35 20.59 1.36 -0.30
CA GLN A 35 19.30 2.01 -0.44
C GLN A 35 18.48 1.60 0.78
N ASN A 36 18.57 2.42 1.82
CA ASN A 36 17.77 2.28 3.03
C ASN A 36 16.33 2.58 2.60
N THR A 37 15.66 1.55 2.10
CA THR A 37 14.24 1.54 1.81
C THR A 37 13.55 1.43 3.15
N TYR A 38 13.42 2.56 3.83
CA TYR A 38 12.59 2.70 5.02
C TYR A 38 11.14 2.38 4.62
N LYS A 39 10.77 1.11 4.72
CA LYS A 39 9.38 0.68 4.63
C LYS A 39 8.67 1.30 5.83
N LYS A 40 7.85 2.32 5.58
CA LYS A 40 7.00 2.94 6.59
C LYS A 40 5.93 1.90 6.97
N GLU A 41 6.07 1.31 8.15
CA GLU A 41 5.09 0.38 8.71
C GLU A 41 3.84 1.16 9.09
N TYR A 42 2.88 1.22 8.16
CA TYR A 42 1.57 1.79 8.44
C TYR A 42 0.79 0.78 9.29
N MET A 43 0.62 1.09 10.56
CA MET A 43 -0.42 0.45 11.37
C MET A 43 -1.78 0.77 10.73
N PRO A 44 -2.65 -0.22 10.50
CA PRO A 44 -3.95 0.02 9.90
C PRO A 44 -4.83 0.79 10.88
N LEU A 45 -5.03 2.09 10.64
CA LEU A 45 -6.00 2.94 11.37
C LEU A 45 -7.47 2.58 11.06
N LEU A 46 -7.69 1.69 10.09
CA LEU A 46 -8.99 1.31 9.59
C LEU A 46 -8.99 -0.18 9.27
N THR A 47 -10.00 -0.90 9.74
CA THR A 47 -10.26 -2.28 9.34
C THR A 47 -11.35 -2.30 8.28
N ILE A 48 -11.13 -3.03 7.19
CA ILE A 48 -12.10 -3.21 6.11
C ILE A 48 -12.45 -4.69 6.01
N LYS A 49 -13.74 -5.01 6.12
CA LYS A 49 -14.30 -6.35 5.85
C LYS A 49 -15.13 -6.30 4.59
N LYS A 50 -15.01 -7.32 3.75
CA LYS A 50 -15.79 -7.50 2.53
C LYS A 50 -16.64 -8.76 2.67
N GLU A 51 -17.93 -8.62 2.39
CA GLU A 51 -18.88 -9.74 2.41
C GLU A 51 -19.82 -9.68 1.21
N ILE A 52 -20.51 -10.78 0.92
CA ILE A 52 -21.55 -10.81 -0.12
C ILE A 52 -22.82 -10.26 0.50
N PHE A 53 -23.37 -9.21 -0.12
CA PHE A 53 -24.64 -8.62 0.31
C PHE A 53 -25.84 -9.29 -0.37
N GLY A 54 -25.69 -9.67 -1.64
CA GLY A 54 -26.74 -10.32 -2.41
C GLY A 54 -26.40 -10.43 -3.89
N LYS A 55 -27.38 -10.83 -4.69
CA LYS A 55 -27.30 -10.83 -6.16
C LYS A 55 -28.45 -10.03 -6.75
N THR A 56 -28.17 -9.24 -7.78
CA THR A 56 -29.19 -8.49 -8.51
C THR A 56 -30.09 -9.41 -9.33
N LYS A 57 -31.20 -8.87 -9.85
CA LYS A 57 -32.07 -9.57 -10.82
C LYS A 57 -31.33 -10.03 -12.07
N GLU A 58 -30.26 -9.32 -12.44
CA GLU A 58 -29.35 -9.66 -13.55
C GLU A 58 -28.25 -10.66 -13.14
N ASN A 59 -28.38 -11.28 -11.95
CA ASN A 59 -27.42 -12.24 -11.39
C ASN A 59 -26.01 -11.65 -11.17
N THR A 60 -25.90 -10.34 -10.96
CA THR A 60 -24.64 -9.68 -10.60
C THR A 60 -24.45 -9.72 -9.09
N THR A 61 -23.29 -10.21 -8.61
CA THR A 61 -22.96 -10.27 -7.19
C THR A 61 -22.64 -8.89 -6.63
N ILE A 62 -23.36 -8.49 -5.59
CA ILE A 62 -23.14 -7.25 -4.85
C ILE A 62 -22.43 -7.57 -3.54
N HIS A 63 -21.42 -6.76 -3.24
CA HIS A 63 -20.60 -6.84 -2.05
C HIS A 63 -20.90 -5.68 -1.11
N LYS A 64 -20.89 -5.98 0.19
CA LYS A 64 -20.87 -5.00 1.27
C LYS A 64 -19.45 -4.87 1.81
N PHE A 65 -19.05 -3.64 2.08
CA PHE A 65 -17.79 -3.25 2.66
C PHE A 65 -18.07 -2.60 4.01
N VAL A 66 -17.60 -3.22 5.08
CA VAL A 66 -17.72 -2.71 6.45
C VAL A 66 -16.38 -2.12 6.84
N MET A 67 -16.36 -0.83 7.13
CA MET A 67 -15.17 -0.06 7.50
C MET A 67 -15.31 0.38 8.95
N THR A 68 -14.36 -0.02 9.81
CA THR A 68 -14.37 0.33 11.23
C THR A 68 -13.12 1.13 11.56
N ASN A 69 -13.28 2.33 12.13
CA ASN A 69 -12.15 3.15 12.58
C ASN A 69 -11.69 2.76 13.99
N MET A 70 -10.53 3.26 14.41
CA MET A 70 -9.99 3.02 15.76
C MET A 70 -10.91 3.51 16.89
N ASN A 71 -11.77 4.48 16.60
CA ASN A 71 -12.68 5.07 17.57
C ASN A 71 -14.05 4.36 17.62
N GLY A 72 -14.21 3.21 16.98
CA GLY A 72 -15.44 2.40 17.02
C GLY A 72 -16.56 2.84 16.06
N MET A 73 -16.35 3.89 15.27
CA MET A 73 -17.29 4.27 14.19
C MET A 73 -17.24 3.22 13.08
N GLU A 74 -18.41 2.81 12.59
CA GLU A 74 -18.57 1.77 11.59
C GLU A 74 -19.41 2.28 10.41
N VAL A 75 -18.91 2.08 9.19
CA VAL A 75 -19.62 2.44 7.95
C VAL A 75 -19.76 1.21 7.07
N SER A 76 -20.98 0.92 6.61
CA SER A 76 -21.25 -0.18 5.69
C SER A 76 -21.70 0.34 4.34
N VAL A 77 -20.96 0.05 3.28
CA VAL A 77 -21.22 0.52 1.91
C VAL A 77 -21.37 -0.68 0.97
N ILE A 78 -22.32 -0.64 0.03
CA ILE A 78 -22.45 -1.65 -1.01
C ILE A 78 -21.95 -1.15 -2.37
N ASN A 79 -21.40 -2.04 -3.20
CA ASN A 79 -20.98 -1.69 -4.58
C ASN A 79 -22.15 -1.57 -5.57
N PHE A 80 -23.38 -1.59 -5.08
CA PHE A 80 -24.57 -1.22 -5.85
C PHE A 80 -24.76 0.29 -5.70
N GLY A 81 -24.35 1.06 -6.72
CA GLY A 81 -24.47 2.53 -6.71
C GLY A 81 -23.63 3.27 -5.65
N GLY A 82 -22.80 2.57 -4.86
CA GLY A 82 -22.03 3.18 -3.77
C GLY A 82 -22.89 3.56 -2.56
N ILE A 83 -24.00 2.86 -2.33
CA ILE A 83 -24.98 3.20 -1.30
C ILE A 83 -24.42 2.89 0.11
N ILE A 84 -24.57 3.85 1.02
CA ILE A 84 -24.31 3.66 2.45
C ILE A 84 -25.54 2.97 3.06
N THR A 85 -25.34 1.76 3.56
CA THR A 85 -26.39 0.91 4.15
C THR A 85 -26.50 1.04 5.67
N SER A 86 -25.43 1.48 6.33
CA SER A 86 -25.38 1.68 7.79
C SER A 86 -24.21 2.61 8.13
N LEU A 87 -24.42 3.48 9.12
CA LEU A 87 -23.41 4.39 9.66
C LEU A 87 -23.62 4.47 11.16
N LYS A 88 -22.81 3.72 11.92
CA LYS A 88 -22.85 3.74 13.38
C LYS A 88 -21.90 4.78 13.92
N SER A 89 -22.43 5.74 14.66
CA SER A 89 -21.66 6.81 15.28
C SER A 89 -21.95 6.89 16.77
N ARG A 90 -20.97 7.43 17.52
CA ARG A 90 -21.05 7.61 18.96
C ARG A 90 -21.88 8.86 19.30
N ASP A 91 -22.89 8.72 20.13
CA ASP A 91 -23.67 9.82 20.67
C ASP A 91 -22.93 10.56 21.81
N SER A 92 -23.55 11.61 22.36
CA SER A 92 -22.99 12.37 23.49
C SER A 92 -22.87 11.58 24.80
N LYS A 93 -23.61 10.47 24.95
CA LYS A 93 -23.61 9.59 26.13
C LYS A 93 -22.63 8.41 25.96
N GLY A 94 -22.09 8.22 24.77
CA GLY A 94 -21.16 7.16 24.41
C GLY A 94 -21.77 5.91 23.79
N ASN A 95 -23.04 5.93 23.41
CA ASN A 95 -23.71 4.83 22.72
C ASN A 95 -23.47 4.90 21.22
N TYR A 96 -23.40 3.76 20.53
CA TYR A 96 -23.32 3.71 19.07
C TYR A 96 -24.69 3.39 18.48
N GLU A 97 -25.19 4.28 17.62
CA GLU A 97 -26.47 4.11 16.94
C GLU A 97 -26.29 4.33 15.44
N ASP A 98 -27.13 3.65 14.64
CA ASP A 98 -27.17 3.84 13.20
C ASP A 98 -27.90 5.14 12.87
N ILE A 99 -27.20 6.06 12.20
CA ILE A 99 -27.71 7.41 11.92
C ILE A 99 -28.16 7.57 10.47
N VAL A 100 -28.12 6.52 9.65
CA VAL A 100 -28.62 6.54 8.27
C VAL A 100 -29.78 5.59 8.09
N LEU A 101 -30.69 5.97 7.20
CA LEU A 101 -31.77 5.09 6.77
C LEU A 101 -31.24 4.19 5.66
N GLY A 102 -31.31 2.88 5.87
CA GLY A 102 -30.90 1.87 4.92
C GLY A 102 -31.76 0.63 5.03
N PHE A 103 -31.81 -0.13 3.94
CA PHE A 103 -32.44 -1.44 3.90
C PHE A 103 -31.44 -2.56 4.22
N ASN A 104 -31.98 -3.66 4.74
CA ASN A 104 -31.21 -4.87 5.04
C ASN A 104 -31.02 -5.77 3.81
N ASN A 105 -31.89 -5.65 2.81
CA ASN A 105 -31.92 -6.54 1.64
C ASN A 105 -31.63 -5.77 0.34
N LEU A 106 -30.92 -6.42 -0.58
CA LEU A 106 -30.62 -5.86 -1.91
C LEU A 106 -31.87 -5.56 -2.73
N SER A 107 -32.88 -6.42 -2.68
CA SER A 107 -34.12 -6.25 -3.45
C SER A 107 -34.83 -4.92 -3.15
N GLN A 108 -34.75 -4.45 -1.91
CA GLN A 108 -35.35 -3.17 -1.51
C GLN A 108 -34.65 -1.99 -2.17
N TYR A 109 -33.34 -2.07 -2.41
CA TYR A 109 -32.61 -1.06 -3.18
C TYR A 109 -32.84 -1.17 -4.70
N GLU A 110 -33.30 -2.32 -5.21
CA GLU A 110 -33.66 -2.49 -6.62
C GLU A 110 -35.09 -2.02 -6.92
N ASP A 111 -36.01 -2.23 -5.97
CA ASP A 111 -37.45 -1.96 -6.14
C ASP A 111 -37.84 -0.56 -5.65
N GLU A 112 -37.26 -0.10 -4.55
CA GLU A 112 -37.49 1.22 -4.00
C GLU A 112 -36.29 2.09 -4.32
N SER A 113 -36.54 3.18 -5.03
CA SER A 113 -35.52 4.13 -5.45
C SER A 113 -35.69 5.43 -4.64
N PRO A 114 -35.29 5.48 -3.35
CA PRO A 114 -35.41 6.66 -2.51
C PRO A 114 -34.24 7.63 -2.81
N TYR A 115 -33.97 7.92 -4.08
CA TYR A 115 -33.07 9.01 -4.42
C TYR A 115 -33.84 10.31 -4.22
N PHE A 116 -33.50 11.03 -3.15
CA PHE A 116 -33.81 12.45 -3.05
C PHE A 116 -32.87 13.19 -4.01
N GLY A 117 -33.28 13.29 -5.28
CA GLY A 117 -32.63 14.06 -6.34
C GLY A 117 -33.62 15.05 -6.94
#